data_AF-A0A2K8UCI5-F1
#
_entry.id   AF-A0A2K8UCI5-F1
#
_cell.length_a   1.000
_cell.length_b   1.000
_cell.length_c   1.000
_cell.angle_alpha   90.00
_cell.angle_beta   90.00
_cell.angle_gamma   90.00
#
_symmetry.space_group_name_H-M   'P 1'
#
loop_
_entity.id
_entity.type
_entity.pdbx_description
1 polymer ?
#
loop_
_entity_poly.entity_id
_entity_poly.type
_entity_poly.pdbx_seq_one_letter_code
_entity_poly.pdbx_strand_id
1 'polypeptide(L)'
;MAEIDERLAEALGSLPPKPGDEAPQAAKKRYSELVSQQVALALGAELRRRGLKEARPAPGGAGPDAGAERRMAGGLGAKKVDVTWATEESGLLLGISVKTINFRDSKTRNFQKNLVNRRGDMLMEAVTLHRRFPYAVLAGLFFLDSEAANDGTEKRRSTFLNAHARLQLFTGRNDPADREEQFERFYLILLDSARTGPRPTPPPLAPPPRSGSTADLFAPAPLAEAAPDPVSLPLLRPFQVGAPERELALADMLDDLLSLVAQRNPDFYELRDGRLIPA
;
A
#
# COMPACT_ATOMS: atom_id res chain seq x y z
N MET A 1 7.03 5.04 -14.91
CA MET A 1 6.48 5.29 -13.56
C MET A 1 7.67 5.37 -12.61
N ALA A 2 7.51 5.78 -11.34
CA ALA A 2 8.65 5.72 -10.44
C ALA A 2 8.98 4.26 -10.08
N GLU A 3 10.25 3.98 -9.80
CA GLU A 3 10.81 2.62 -9.62
C GLU A 3 10.07 1.82 -8.52
N ILE A 4 9.57 2.49 -7.48
CA ILE A 4 8.82 1.84 -6.40
C ILE A 4 7.41 1.43 -6.82
N ASP A 5 6.72 2.23 -7.65
CA ASP A 5 5.39 1.91 -8.15
C ASP A 5 5.43 0.61 -8.97
N GLU A 6 6.44 0.46 -9.82
CA GLU A 6 6.66 -0.73 -10.64
C GLU A 6 6.99 -1.96 -9.79
N ARG A 7 7.91 -1.83 -8.82
CA ARG A 7 8.30 -2.93 -7.92
C ARG A 7 7.15 -3.41 -7.04
N LEU A 8 6.39 -2.49 -6.46
CA LEU A 8 5.26 -2.87 -5.62
C LEU A 8 4.15 -3.49 -6.48
N ALA A 9 3.94 -2.98 -7.70
CA ALA A 9 3.00 -3.59 -8.63
C ALA A 9 3.42 -5.01 -9.04
N GLU A 10 4.69 -5.23 -9.33
CA GLU A 10 5.23 -6.56 -9.64
C GLU A 10 5.09 -7.52 -8.45
N ALA A 11 5.48 -7.08 -7.25
CA ALA A 11 5.39 -7.89 -6.04
C ALA A 11 3.94 -8.32 -5.75
N LEU A 12 2.99 -7.39 -5.87
CA LEU A 12 1.57 -7.70 -5.66
C LEU A 12 0.95 -8.49 -6.80
N GLY A 13 1.40 -8.28 -8.06
CA GLY A 13 0.98 -9.10 -9.20
C GLY A 13 1.40 -10.56 -9.06
N SER A 14 2.53 -10.83 -8.39
CA SER A 14 3.04 -12.18 -8.15
C SER A 14 2.24 -12.99 -7.11
N LEU A 15 1.32 -12.37 -6.37
CA LEU A 15 0.48 -13.04 -5.39
C LEU A 15 -0.41 -14.10 -6.04
N PRO A 16 -0.86 -15.13 -5.30
CA PRO A 16 -1.88 -16.04 -5.81
C PRO A 16 -3.17 -15.27 -6.15
N PRO A 17 -4.02 -15.82 -7.03
CA PRO A 17 -5.32 -15.24 -7.31
C PRO A 17 -6.10 -15.01 -6.01
N LYS A 18 -6.75 -13.85 -5.91
CA LYS A 18 -7.63 -13.54 -4.79
C LYS A 18 -8.74 -14.59 -4.68
N PRO A 19 -8.96 -15.21 -3.51
CA PRO A 19 -10.09 -16.10 -3.29
C PRO A 19 -11.44 -15.39 -3.50
N GLY A 20 -12.49 -16.12 -3.85
CA GLY A 20 -13.84 -15.56 -3.90
C GLY A 20 -14.35 -15.09 -2.53
N ASP A 21 -15.35 -14.20 -2.49
CA ASP A 21 -15.92 -13.70 -1.23
C ASP A 21 -16.53 -14.81 -0.35
N GLU A 22 -17.02 -15.87 -0.99
CA GLU A 22 -17.58 -17.07 -0.33
C GLU A 22 -16.50 -18.08 0.13
N ALA A 23 -15.23 -17.81 -0.13
CA ALA A 23 -14.14 -18.69 0.30
C ALA A 23 -14.07 -18.79 1.84
N PRO A 24 -13.53 -19.90 2.38
CA PRO A 24 -13.34 -20.07 3.82
C PRO A 24 -12.56 -18.90 4.43
N GLN A 25 -12.94 -18.51 5.65
CA GLN A 25 -12.32 -17.38 6.35
C GLN A 25 -10.79 -17.49 6.47
N ALA A 26 -10.27 -18.72 6.62
CA ALA A 26 -8.84 -18.98 6.65
C ALA A 26 -8.13 -18.59 5.34
N ALA A 27 -8.73 -18.89 4.18
CA ALA A 27 -8.19 -18.53 2.87
C ALA A 27 -8.20 -17.01 2.66
N LYS A 28 -9.29 -16.35 3.05
CA LYS A 28 -9.41 -14.88 3.00
C LYS A 28 -8.37 -14.20 3.89
N LYS A 29 -8.22 -14.69 5.13
CA LYS A 29 -7.19 -14.21 6.06
C LYS A 29 -5.79 -14.39 5.46
N ARG A 30 -5.47 -15.58 4.95
CA ARG A 30 -4.18 -15.90 4.33
C ARG A 30 -3.84 -14.95 3.18
N TYR A 31 -4.80 -14.68 2.29
CA TYR A 31 -4.59 -13.74 1.19
C TYR A 31 -4.30 -12.32 1.70
N SER A 32 -5.07 -11.82 2.66
CA SER A 32 -4.83 -10.49 3.25
C SER A 32 -3.47 -10.37 3.93
N GLU A 33 -3.01 -11.43 4.60
CA GLU A 33 -1.67 -11.51 5.20
C GLU A 33 -0.57 -11.47 4.14
N LEU A 34 -0.74 -12.17 3.02
CA LEU A 34 0.20 -12.14 1.90
C LEU A 34 0.31 -10.74 1.27
N VAL A 35 -0.83 -10.05 1.08
CA VAL A 35 -0.83 -8.66 0.58
C VAL A 35 -0.03 -7.77 1.51
N SER A 36 -0.33 -7.77 2.82
CA SER A 36 0.42 -6.93 3.77
C SER A 36 1.90 -7.29 3.86
N GLN A 37 2.24 -8.58 3.80
CA GLN A 37 3.63 -9.04 3.85
C GLN A 37 4.43 -8.57 2.63
N GLN A 38 3.88 -8.69 1.42
CA GLN A 38 4.56 -8.24 0.20
C GLN A 38 4.74 -6.73 0.18
N VAL A 39 3.72 -5.97 0.61
CA VAL A 39 3.84 -4.50 0.77
C VAL A 39 4.98 -4.17 1.74
N ALA A 40 5.00 -4.79 2.92
CA ALA A 40 6.01 -4.50 3.93
C ALA A 40 7.44 -4.82 3.43
N LEU A 41 7.62 -5.95 2.73
CA LEU A 41 8.91 -6.34 2.14
C LEU A 41 9.39 -5.36 1.08
N ALA A 42 8.50 -4.96 0.16
CA ALA A 42 8.81 -4.00 -0.89
C ALA A 42 9.16 -2.62 -0.31
N LEU A 43 8.39 -2.12 0.66
CA LEU A 43 8.66 -0.86 1.34
C LEU A 43 9.98 -0.92 2.13
N GLY A 44 10.23 -2.00 2.88
CA GLY A 44 11.49 -2.16 3.60
C GLY A 44 12.70 -2.15 2.66
N ALA A 45 12.61 -2.82 1.51
CA ALA A 45 13.66 -2.80 0.49
C ALA A 45 13.88 -1.40 -0.10
N GLU A 46 12.80 -0.68 -0.36
CA GLU A 46 12.88 0.68 -0.90
C GLU A 46 13.47 1.67 0.10
N LEU A 47 13.07 1.61 1.38
CA LEU A 47 13.63 2.47 2.42
C LEU A 47 15.14 2.25 2.57
N ARG A 48 15.62 1.00 2.51
CA ARG A 48 17.07 0.71 2.49
C ARG A 48 17.77 1.32 1.29
N ARG A 49 17.16 1.26 0.10
CA ARG A 49 17.70 1.91 -1.11
C ARG A 49 17.76 3.43 -0.96
N ARG A 50 16.84 4.02 -0.19
CA ARG A 50 16.80 5.44 0.15
C ARG A 50 17.68 5.84 1.33
N GLY A 51 18.58 4.97 1.80
CA GLY A 51 19.58 5.29 2.83
C GLY A 51 19.24 4.80 4.25
N LEU A 52 18.02 4.28 4.48
CA LEU A 52 17.59 3.77 5.78
C LEU A 52 18.06 2.32 5.94
N LYS A 53 19.38 2.12 6.05
CA LYS A 53 20.05 0.81 6.00
C LYS A 53 19.45 -0.24 6.95
N GLU A 54 18.99 0.20 8.12
CA GLU A 54 18.43 -0.66 9.17
C GLU A 54 16.92 -0.91 9.04
N ALA A 55 16.29 -0.43 7.96
CA ALA A 55 14.85 -0.57 7.78
C ALA A 55 14.44 -2.05 7.72
N ARG A 56 13.38 -2.38 8.45
CA ARG A 56 12.77 -3.71 8.56
C ARG A 56 11.37 -3.70 7.92
N PRO A 57 10.90 -4.81 7.32
CA PRO A 57 11.54 -6.14 7.23
C PRO A 57 12.79 -6.18 6.34
N ALA A 58 13.80 -6.93 6.77
CA ALA A 58 14.94 -7.29 5.94
C ALA A 58 14.64 -8.58 5.14
N PRO A 59 15.24 -8.79 3.94
CA PRO A 59 15.02 -10.01 3.17
C PRO A 59 15.74 -11.18 3.87
N GLY A 60 14.99 -12.21 4.25
CA GLY A 60 15.55 -13.49 4.72
C GLY A 60 16.15 -13.48 6.13
N GLY A 61 15.50 -14.22 7.03
CA GLY A 61 16.22 -15.02 8.01
C GLY A 61 15.26 -15.98 8.72
N ALA A 62 15.69 -17.22 8.87
CA ALA A 62 14.99 -18.28 9.59
C ALA A 62 15.61 -18.43 10.99
N GLY A 63 15.55 -17.36 11.78
CA GLY A 63 16.08 -17.31 13.14
C GLY A 63 15.12 -16.56 14.09
N PRO A 64 15.24 -16.75 15.41
CA PRO A 64 14.37 -16.10 16.40
C PRO A 64 14.42 -14.56 16.36
N ASP A 65 15.52 -13.98 15.87
CA ASP A 65 15.70 -12.54 15.62
C ASP A 65 15.53 -12.11 14.15
N ALA A 66 15.18 -13.05 13.27
CA ALA A 66 14.94 -12.78 11.86
C ALA A 66 13.46 -12.50 11.56
N GLY A 67 12.74 -12.00 12.56
CA GLY A 67 11.37 -11.53 12.42
C GLY A 67 11.33 -10.30 11.51
N ALA A 68 10.57 -10.41 10.43
CA ALA A 68 10.17 -9.34 9.52
C ALA A 68 9.64 -8.05 10.22
N GLU A 69 9.34 -8.10 11.52
CA GLU A 69 8.72 -7.02 12.29
C GLU A 69 9.45 -6.85 13.63
N ARG A 70 9.94 -5.65 13.94
CA ARG A 70 10.53 -5.35 15.25
C ARG A 70 9.38 -5.21 16.27
N ARG A 71 9.38 -6.04 17.32
CA ARG A 71 8.57 -5.78 18.52
C ARG A 71 9.22 -4.62 19.25
N MET A 72 8.55 -3.48 19.28
CA MET A 72 9.00 -2.31 20.03
C MET A 72 8.23 -2.26 21.35
N ALA A 73 8.90 -2.01 22.47
CA ALA A 73 8.21 -1.65 23.70
C ALA A 73 7.54 -0.28 23.48
N GLY A 74 6.22 -0.25 23.28
CA GLY A 74 5.46 0.98 23.17
C GLY A 74 5.06 1.52 24.54
N GLY A 75 4.52 2.74 24.56
CA GLY A 75 4.16 3.45 25.80
C GLY A 75 3.03 2.78 26.59
N LEU A 76 2.28 1.88 25.95
CA LEU A 76 1.20 1.09 26.55
C LEU A 76 1.43 -0.43 26.46
N GLY A 77 2.64 -0.85 26.06
CA GLY A 77 2.98 -2.26 25.84
C GLY A 77 3.67 -2.51 24.50
N ALA A 78 4.17 -3.74 24.31
CA ALA A 78 4.90 -4.08 23.10
C ALA A 78 4.00 -4.04 21.85
N LYS A 79 4.45 -3.36 20.79
CA LYS A 79 3.75 -3.24 19.52
C LYS A 79 4.63 -3.68 18.35
N LYS A 80 4.01 -4.38 17.40
CA LYS A 80 4.61 -4.72 16.11
C LYS A 80 4.11 -3.73 15.07
N VAL A 81 5.02 -3.19 14.29
CA VAL A 81 4.74 -2.30 13.17
C VAL A 81 5.24 -2.99 11.90
N ASP A 82 4.47 -2.88 10.83
CA ASP A 82 4.68 -3.66 9.60
C ASP A 82 6.02 -3.28 8.91
N VAL A 83 6.38 -2.00 8.91
CA VAL A 83 7.69 -1.51 8.46
C VAL A 83 8.25 -0.52 9.47
N THR A 84 9.53 -0.62 9.79
CA THR A 84 10.19 0.31 10.72
C THR A 84 11.57 0.69 10.27
N TRP A 85 12.00 1.89 10.63
CA TRP A 85 13.40 2.25 10.69
C TRP A 85 13.69 2.88 12.05
N ALA A 86 14.68 2.32 12.73
CA ALA A 86 15.04 2.66 14.09
C ALA A 86 16.52 2.41 14.27
N THR A 87 17.22 3.34 14.91
CA THR A 87 18.65 3.23 15.25
C THR A 87 18.82 2.89 16.72
N GLU A 88 20.03 2.47 17.11
CA GLU A 88 20.36 2.26 18.53
C GLU A 88 20.29 3.57 19.32
N GLU A 89 20.77 4.67 18.74
CA GLU A 89 20.87 5.98 19.39
C GLU A 89 19.52 6.70 19.51
N SER A 90 18.68 6.65 18.47
CA SER A 90 17.46 7.47 18.39
C SER A 90 16.18 6.68 18.66
N GLY A 91 16.25 5.34 18.75
CA GLY A 91 15.06 4.50 18.81
C GLY A 91 14.26 4.58 17.49
N LEU A 92 12.93 4.55 17.56
CA LEU A 92 12.08 4.56 16.37
C LEU A 92 12.08 5.95 15.71
N LEU A 93 12.48 6.02 14.44
CA LEU A 93 12.46 7.24 13.62
C LEU A 93 11.32 7.24 12.61
N LEU A 94 11.03 6.09 12.01
CA LEU A 94 9.94 5.90 11.04
C LEU A 94 9.20 4.59 11.31
N GLY A 95 7.87 4.64 11.35
CA GLY A 95 7.00 3.47 11.39
C GLY A 95 5.93 3.55 10.31
N ILE A 96 5.71 2.46 9.57
CA ILE A 96 4.64 2.38 8.57
C ILE A 96 3.75 1.18 8.91
N SER A 97 2.48 1.51 9.15
CA SER A 97 1.43 0.56 9.46
C SER A 97 0.67 0.20 8.19
N VAL A 98 0.62 -1.08 7.84
CA VAL A 98 -0.11 -1.60 6.68
C VAL A 98 -1.37 -2.30 7.14
N LYS A 99 -2.52 -1.90 6.59
CA LYS A 99 -3.80 -2.59 6.82
C LYS A 99 -4.52 -2.82 5.51
N THR A 100 -5.28 -3.90 5.44
CA THR A 100 -5.96 -4.34 4.22
C THR A 100 -7.42 -4.67 4.51
N ILE A 101 -8.32 -4.32 3.59
CA ILE A 101 -9.66 -4.90 3.47
C ILE A 101 -9.83 -5.35 2.02
N ASN A 102 -9.75 -6.65 1.80
CA ASN A 102 -9.76 -7.25 0.46
C ASN A 102 -11.09 -7.93 0.10
N PHE A 103 -12.00 -8.16 1.05
CA PHE A 103 -13.18 -9.00 0.82
C PHE A 103 -14.46 -8.28 1.22
N ARG A 104 -15.52 -8.51 0.44
CA ARG A 104 -16.86 -8.04 0.77
C ARG A 104 -17.40 -8.83 1.95
N ASP A 105 -18.24 -8.19 2.75
CA ASP A 105 -18.99 -8.90 3.77
C ASP A 105 -20.18 -9.67 3.15
N SER A 106 -20.52 -10.81 3.72
CA SER A 106 -21.59 -11.68 3.20
C SER A 106 -22.99 -11.05 3.28
N LYS A 107 -23.22 -10.12 4.21
CA LYS A 107 -24.55 -9.54 4.45
C LYS A 107 -24.82 -8.33 3.56
N THR A 108 -23.89 -7.38 3.53
CA THR A 108 -24.09 -6.10 2.85
C THR A 108 -23.32 -5.98 1.54
N ARG A 109 -22.59 -7.05 1.15
CA ARG A 109 -21.84 -7.18 -0.11
C ARG A 109 -20.92 -6.00 -0.38
N ASN A 110 -20.38 -5.37 0.67
CA ASN A 110 -19.49 -4.22 0.58
C ASN A 110 -18.29 -4.39 1.53
N PHE A 111 -17.35 -3.44 1.47
CA PHE A 111 -16.09 -3.52 2.22
C PHE A 111 -16.12 -2.80 3.58
N GLN A 112 -17.27 -2.31 4.06
CA GLN A 112 -17.32 -1.43 5.24
C GLN A 112 -17.30 -2.14 6.59
N LYS A 113 -17.68 -3.42 6.66
CA LYS A 113 -17.89 -4.15 7.93
C LYS A 113 -16.69 -4.04 8.87
N ASN A 114 -15.47 -4.10 8.34
CA ASN A 114 -14.24 -4.10 9.13
C ASN A 114 -13.60 -2.72 9.29
N LEU A 115 -14.16 -1.66 8.70
CA LEU A 115 -13.55 -0.33 8.67
C LEU A 115 -13.38 0.25 10.08
N VAL A 116 -14.38 0.08 10.96
CA VAL A 116 -14.32 0.55 12.35
C VAL A 116 -13.23 -0.16 13.15
N ASN A 117 -13.14 -1.49 13.00
CA ASN A 117 -12.14 -2.30 13.71
C ASN A 117 -10.72 -1.97 13.22
N ARG A 118 -10.52 -1.88 11.90
CA ARG A 118 -9.20 -1.51 11.33
C ARG A 118 -8.78 -0.10 11.78
N ARG A 119 -9.72 0.85 11.83
CA ARG A 119 -9.49 2.18 12.38
C ARG A 119 -9.04 2.10 13.85
N GLY A 120 -9.77 1.38 14.70
CA GLY A 120 -9.41 1.23 16.11
C GLY A 120 -8.00 0.65 16.31
N ASP A 121 -7.64 -0.38 15.55
CA ASP A 121 -6.32 -1.01 15.60
C ASP A 121 -5.19 -0.01 15.26
N MET A 122 -5.39 0.80 14.22
CA MET A 122 -4.44 1.81 13.77
C MET A 122 -4.30 2.96 14.78
N LEU A 123 -5.39 3.39 15.39
CA LEU A 123 -5.36 4.43 16.42
C LEU A 123 -4.60 3.99 17.66
N MET A 124 -4.88 2.78 18.14
CA MET A 124 -4.14 2.25 19.28
C MET A 124 -2.66 2.07 18.98
N GLU A 125 -2.31 1.77 17.73
CA GLU A 125 -0.92 1.73 17.28
C GLU A 125 -0.25 3.11 17.35
N ALA A 126 -0.86 4.15 16.76
CA ALA A 126 -0.34 5.51 16.80
C ALA A 126 -0.14 6.00 18.24
N VAL A 127 -1.17 5.87 19.10
CA VAL A 127 -1.09 6.28 20.51
C VAL A 127 0.02 5.54 21.24
N THR A 128 0.14 4.23 21.03
CA THR A 128 1.14 3.41 21.71
C THR A 128 2.57 3.79 21.30
N LEU A 129 2.78 4.11 20.03
CA LEU A 129 4.10 4.46 19.50
C LEU A 129 4.48 5.90 19.84
N HIS A 130 3.62 6.89 19.63
CA HIS A 130 3.92 8.29 19.92
C HIS A 130 4.17 8.55 21.41
N ARG A 131 3.48 7.85 22.32
CA ARG A 131 3.78 7.93 23.76
C ARG A 131 5.21 7.54 24.12
N ARG A 132 5.81 6.63 23.35
CA ARG A 132 7.18 6.17 23.59
C ARG A 132 8.20 6.92 22.75
N PHE A 133 7.85 7.22 21.51
CA PHE A 133 8.70 7.85 20.50
C PHE A 133 7.95 9.07 19.92
N PRO A 134 7.86 10.19 20.67
CA PRO A 134 7.06 11.36 20.25
C PRO A 134 7.50 11.97 18.92
N TYR A 135 8.78 11.81 18.59
CA TYR A 135 9.41 12.30 17.37
C TYR A 135 9.35 11.31 16.21
N ALA A 136 8.92 10.05 16.42
CA ALA A 136 8.81 9.09 15.34
C ALA A 136 7.78 9.54 14.30
N VAL A 137 8.14 9.50 13.03
CA VAL A 137 7.18 9.71 11.93
C VAL A 137 6.41 8.42 11.71
N LEU A 138 5.09 8.46 11.82
CA LEU A 138 4.20 7.34 11.57
C LEU A 138 3.36 7.56 10.31
N ALA A 139 3.31 6.53 9.47
CA ALA A 139 2.47 6.51 8.28
C ALA A 139 1.45 5.36 8.33
N GLY A 140 0.20 5.66 8.03
CA GLY A 140 -0.84 4.64 7.83
C GLY A 140 -1.06 4.36 6.35
N LEU A 141 -0.86 3.13 5.90
CA LEU A 141 -1.16 2.69 4.53
C LEU A 141 -2.32 1.70 4.59
N PHE A 142 -3.49 2.15 4.15
CA PHE A 142 -4.70 1.35 4.19
C PHE A 142 -5.16 0.96 2.79
N PHE A 143 -4.91 -0.30 2.44
CA PHE A 143 -5.33 -0.89 1.20
C PHE A 143 -6.80 -1.32 1.27
N LEU A 144 -7.57 -0.88 0.29
CA LEU A 144 -8.90 -1.37 -0.02
C LEU A 144 -8.86 -2.05 -1.37
N ASP A 145 -9.68 -3.06 -1.55
CA ASP A 145 -9.98 -3.56 -2.88
C ASP A 145 -10.50 -2.44 -3.80
N SER A 146 -10.08 -2.42 -5.07
CA SER A 146 -10.48 -1.37 -6.02
C SER A 146 -11.99 -1.27 -6.19
N GLU A 147 -12.72 -2.37 -6.03
CA GLU A 147 -14.18 -2.38 -6.10
C GLU A 147 -14.83 -1.59 -4.95
N ALA A 148 -14.10 -1.29 -3.87
CA ALA A 148 -14.55 -0.45 -2.76
C ALA A 148 -14.82 1.01 -3.17
N ALA A 149 -14.31 1.44 -4.33
CA ALA A 149 -14.66 2.73 -4.92
C ALA A 149 -16.12 2.79 -5.37
N ASN A 150 -16.69 1.63 -5.76
CA ASN A 150 -17.96 1.51 -6.47
C ASN A 150 -19.03 0.72 -5.70
N ASP A 151 -18.77 0.29 -4.46
CA ASP A 151 -19.72 -0.48 -3.64
C ASP A 151 -20.76 0.38 -2.87
N GLY A 152 -20.97 1.61 -3.35
CA GLY A 152 -21.99 2.52 -2.84
C GLY A 152 -23.40 2.08 -3.25
N THR A 153 -24.39 2.73 -2.64
CA THR A 153 -25.80 2.68 -3.06
C THR A 153 -26.33 4.10 -3.11
N GLU A 154 -27.54 4.31 -3.63
CA GLU A 154 -28.20 5.64 -3.62
C GLU A 154 -28.25 6.27 -2.21
N LYS A 155 -28.38 5.44 -1.17
CA LYS A 155 -28.49 5.89 0.22
C LYS A 155 -27.16 5.92 0.97
N ARG A 156 -26.07 5.39 0.38
CA ARG A 156 -24.83 5.11 1.09
C ARG A 156 -23.62 5.34 0.19
N ARG A 157 -22.72 6.22 0.63
CA ARG A 157 -21.41 6.40 -0.02
C ARG A 157 -20.64 5.08 -0.11
N SER A 158 -19.80 4.97 -1.14
CA SER A 158 -18.89 3.83 -1.27
C SER A 158 -17.95 3.72 -0.07
N THR A 159 -17.41 2.53 0.14
CA THR A 159 -16.45 2.25 1.21
C THR A 159 -15.24 3.17 1.11
N PHE A 160 -14.74 3.41 -0.11
CA PHE A 160 -13.66 4.35 -0.35
C PHE A 160 -13.96 5.75 0.19
N LEU A 161 -15.07 6.37 -0.24
CA LEU A 161 -15.46 7.70 0.22
C LEU A 161 -15.76 7.74 1.73
N ASN A 162 -16.35 6.68 2.29
CA ASN A 162 -16.58 6.59 3.72
C ASN A 162 -15.27 6.43 4.51
N ALA A 163 -14.28 5.72 3.97
CA ALA A 163 -12.97 5.57 4.60
C ALA A 163 -12.25 6.91 4.72
N HIS A 164 -12.25 7.75 3.67
CA HIS A 164 -11.71 9.12 3.76
C HIS A 164 -12.35 9.90 4.92
N ALA A 165 -13.68 9.96 4.96
CA ALA A 165 -14.40 10.70 6.00
C ALA A 165 -14.14 10.17 7.42
N ARG A 166 -13.97 8.85 7.58
CA ARG A 166 -13.74 8.23 8.89
C ARG A 166 -12.30 8.32 9.38
N LEU A 167 -11.34 8.48 8.47
CA LEU A 167 -9.91 8.48 8.80
C LEU A 167 -9.30 9.88 8.86
N GLN A 168 -9.93 10.90 8.27
CA GLN A 168 -9.39 12.25 8.16
C GLN A 168 -8.97 12.91 9.48
N LEU A 169 -9.63 12.59 10.59
CA LEU A 169 -9.28 13.16 11.90
C LEU A 169 -8.00 12.58 12.49
N PHE A 170 -7.46 11.51 11.89
CA PHE A 170 -6.35 10.72 12.41
C PHE A 170 -5.09 10.86 11.55
N THR A 171 -5.00 11.93 10.76
CA THR A 171 -3.82 12.26 9.96
C THR A 171 -3.49 13.75 10.10
N GLY A 172 -2.29 14.14 9.69
CA GLY A 172 -1.84 15.53 9.73
C GLY A 172 -1.20 15.94 11.06
N ARG A 173 -0.67 14.98 11.82
CA ARG A 173 0.20 15.27 12.97
C ARG A 173 1.45 15.99 12.47
N ASN A 174 1.70 17.22 12.92
CA ASN A 174 2.85 18.01 12.47
C ASN A 174 3.88 18.19 13.60
N ASP A 175 3.42 18.22 14.85
CA ASP A 175 4.26 18.42 16.03
C ASP A 175 4.23 17.20 16.98
N PRO A 176 5.35 16.83 17.62
CA PRO A 176 5.38 15.81 18.67
C PRO A 176 4.40 16.04 19.84
N ALA A 177 3.98 17.28 20.10
CA ALA A 177 2.99 17.63 21.13
C ALA A 177 1.54 17.58 20.63
N ASP A 178 1.31 17.36 19.33
CA ASP A 178 -0.04 17.17 18.79
C ASP A 178 -0.68 15.88 19.33
N ARG A 179 -1.91 15.61 18.88
CA ARG A 179 -2.69 14.43 19.25
C ARG A 179 -1.95 13.14 18.91
N GLU A 180 -1.74 12.27 19.90
CA GLU A 180 -0.99 11.02 19.78
C GLU A 180 -1.67 10.01 18.85
N GLU A 181 -3.01 10.10 18.73
CA GLU A 181 -3.82 9.25 17.85
C GLU A 181 -3.74 9.63 16.38
N GLN A 182 -3.09 10.74 16.02
CA GLN A 182 -2.90 11.14 14.64
C GLN A 182 -1.60 10.55 14.08
N PHE A 183 -1.65 10.04 12.86
CA PHE A 183 -0.47 9.79 12.04
C PHE A 183 -0.01 11.09 11.40
N GLU A 184 1.29 11.18 11.09
CA GLU A 184 1.86 12.26 10.30
C GLU A 184 1.24 12.25 8.90
N ARG A 185 1.15 11.05 8.30
CA ARG A 185 0.48 10.82 7.02
C ARG A 185 -0.36 9.56 7.03
N PHE A 186 -1.48 9.61 6.34
CA PHE A 186 -2.38 8.49 6.18
C PHE A 186 -2.85 8.45 4.73
N TYR A 187 -2.65 7.30 4.11
CA TYR A 187 -2.97 7.04 2.72
C TYR A 187 -4.01 5.92 2.60
N LEU A 188 -4.98 6.12 1.71
CA LEU A 188 -5.89 5.09 1.24
C LEU A 188 -5.43 4.63 -0.13
N ILE A 189 -5.29 3.32 -0.33
CA ILE A 189 -4.75 2.77 -1.57
C ILE A 189 -5.77 1.79 -2.13
N LEU A 190 -6.27 2.04 -3.34
CA LEU A 190 -7.08 1.07 -4.05
C LEU A 190 -6.17 0.06 -4.74
N LEU A 191 -6.36 -1.23 -4.44
CA LEU A 191 -5.65 -2.35 -5.05
C LEU A 191 -6.60 -3.08 -6.01
N ASP A 192 -6.24 -3.16 -7.28
CA ASP A 192 -6.94 -4.02 -8.24
C ASP A 192 -6.55 -5.48 -8.03
N SER A 193 -7.16 -6.11 -7.05
CA SER A 193 -6.86 -7.48 -6.64
C SER A 193 -7.29 -8.53 -7.68
N ALA A 194 -8.13 -8.18 -8.65
CA ALA A 194 -8.51 -9.08 -9.74
C ALA A 194 -7.31 -9.39 -10.66
N ARG A 195 -6.28 -8.54 -10.61
CA ARG A 195 -5.03 -8.70 -11.36
C ARG A 195 -3.94 -9.43 -10.58
N THR A 196 -4.21 -9.94 -9.38
CA THR A 196 -3.28 -10.86 -8.72
C THR A 196 -3.38 -12.25 -9.32
N GLY A 197 -2.25 -12.93 -9.41
CA GLY A 197 -2.14 -14.24 -10.04
C GLY A 197 -1.22 -14.21 -11.25
N PRO A 198 -0.80 -15.38 -11.76
CA PRO A 198 0.05 -15.44 -12.94
C PRO A 198 -0.61 -14.70 -14.10
N ARG A 199 0.12 -13.77 -14.72
CA ARG A 199 -0.35 -13.05 -15.91
C ARG A 199 -0.72 -14.09 -16.97
N PRO A 200 -1.93 -14.05 -17.56
CA PRO A 200 -2.26 -14.97 -18.63
C PRO A 200 -1.21 -14.83 -19.72
N THR A 201 -0.59 -15.95 -20.12
CA THR A 201 0.27 -15.95 -21.30
C THR A 201 -0.57 -15.45 -22.48
N PRO A 202 -0.12 -14.43 -23.23
CA PRO A 202 -0.84 -14.01 -24.41
C PRO A 202 -1.05 -15.22 -25.32
N PRO A 203 -2.23 -15.35 -25.96
CA PRO A 203 -2.46 -16.43 -26.91
C PRO A 203 -1.34 -16.40 -27.97
N PRO A 204 -0.83 -17.57 -28.40
CA PRO A 204 0.17 -17.61 -29.46
C PRO A 204 -0.36 -16.85 -30.68
N LEU A 205 0.49 -15.98 -31.24
CA LEU A 205 0.20 -15.31 -32.51
C LEU A 205 -0.30 -16.36 -33.50
N ALA A 206 -1.48 -16.12 -34.07
CA ALA A 206 -2.03 -17.01 -35.09
C ALA A 206 -0.97 -17.20 -36.18
N PRO A 207 -0.71 -18.45 -36.63
CA PRO A 207 0.23 -18.67 -37.70
C PRO A 207 -0.20 -17.85 -38.92
N PRO A 208 0.75 -17.25 -39.67
CA PRO A 208 0.41 -16.48 -40.86
C PRO A 208 -0.43 -17.37 -41.80
N PRO A 209 -1.45 -16.81 -42.46
CA PRO A 209 -2.27 -17.57 -43.39
C PRO A 209 -1.37 -18.24 -44.42
N ARG A 210 -1.58 -19.56 -44.64
CA ARG A 210 -0.85 -20.30 -45.68
C ARG A 210 -1.12 -19.63 -47.02
N SER A 211 -0.06 -19.34 -47.75
CA SER A 211 -0.07 -18.67 -49.05
C SER A 211 -1.08 -19.33 -50.00
N GLY A 212 -2.25 -18.70 -50.11
CA GLY A 212 -3.26 -18.96 -51.13
C GLY A 212 -3.22 -17.83 -52.16
N SER A 213 -3.24 -18.23 -53.43
CA SER A 213 -3.36 -17.44 -54.67
C SER A 213 -3.59 -15.93 -54.53
N THR A 214 -2.65 -15.16 -55.09
CA THR A 214 -2.72 -13.71 -55.31
C THR A 214 -3.82 -13.36 -56.33
N ALA A 215 -5.05 -13.12 -55.88
CA ALA A 215 -6.09 -12.59 -56.76
C ALA A 215 -7.05 -11.54 -56.13
N ASP A 216 -7.06 -11.32 -54.81
CA ASP A 216 -7.96 -10.34 -54.17
C ASP A 216 -7.26 -9.47 -53.10
N LEU A 217 -6.13 -8.82 -53.45
CA LEU A 217 -5.32 -8.05 -52.48
C LEU A 217 -5.28 -6.55 -52.76
N PHE A 218 -6.40 -5.89 -53.08
CA PHE A 218 -6.49 -4.42 -53.00
C PHE A 218 -7.93 -3.95 -52.71
N ALA A 219 -8.44 -4.33 -51.53
CA ALA A 219 -9.42 -3.51 -50.84
C ALA A 219 -8.91 -3.32 -49.41
N PRO A 220 -8.62 -2.09 -48.96
CA PRO A 220 -8.34 -1.88 -47.55
C PRO A 220 -9.63 -2.20 -46.80
N ALA A 221 -9.63 -3.30 -46.04
CA ALA A 221 -10.60 -3.48 -44.98
C ALA A 221 -10.52 -2.22 -44.10
N PRO A 222 -11.64 -1.64 -43.67
CA PRO A 222 -11.58 -0.56 -42.69
C PRO A 222 -10.76 -1.10 -41.53
N LEU A 223 -9.67 -0.40 -41.19
CA LEU A 223 -8.99 -0.60 -39.93
C LEU A 223 -10.10 -0.43 -38.89
N ALA A 224 -10.64 -1.53 -38.40
CA ALA A 224 -11.34 -1.51 -37.13
C ALA A 224 -10.30 -0.94 -36.19
N GLU A 225 -10.48 0.32 -35.78
CA GLU A 225 -9.77 0.85 -34.63
C GLU A 225 -9.85 -0.25 -33.60
N ALA A 226 -8.70 -0.85 -33.27
CA ALA A 226 -8.61 -1.69 -32.10
C ALA A 226 -9.27 -0.86 -31.01
N ALA A 227 -10.38 -1.36 -30.46
CA ALA A 227 -11.04 -0.69 -29.35
C ALA A 227 -9.93 -0.29 -28.39
N PRO A 228 -9.83 1.00 -27.99
CA PRO A 228 -8.73 1.47 -27.18
C PRO A 228 -8.57 0.48 -26.04
N ASP A 229 -7.37 -0.10 -25.93
CA ASP A 229 -7.01 -1.06 -24.89
C ASP A 229 -7.61 -0.51 -23.60
N PRO A 230 -8.61 -1.17 -22.99
CA PRO A 230 -9.44 -0.55 -21.96
C PRO A 230 -8.48 -0.07 -20.89
N VAL A 231 -8.35 1.26 -20.78
CA VAL A 231 -7.29 1.97 -20.04
C VAL A 231 -6.98 1.16 -18.81
N SER A 232 -5.90 0.37 -18.84
CA SER A 232 -5.69 -0.62 -17.79
C SER A 232 -5.40 0.17 -16.54
N LEU A 233 -6.40 0.30 -15.65
CA LEU A 233 -6.26 1.06 -14.43
C LEU A 233 -5.00 0.55 -13.71
N PRO A 234 -4.17 1.44 -13.17
CA PRO A 234 -2.95 1.02 -12.50
C PRO A 234 -3.31 0.07 -11.35
N LEU A 235 -2.46 -0.93 -11.09
CA LEU A 235 -2.71 -1.95 -10.06
C LEU A 235 -2.96 -1.30 -8.68
N LEU A 236 -2.32 -0.16 -8.44
CA LEU A 236 -2.41 0.62 -7.22
C LEU A 236 -2.81 2.05 -7.56
N ARG A 237 -3.74 2.59 -6.76
CA ARG A 237 -4.15 4.00 -6.81
C ARG A 237 -4.11 4.58 -5.40
N PRO A 238 -3.00 5.24 -5.02
CA PRO A 238 -2.85 5.86 -3.71
C PRO A 238 -3.53 7.23 -3.62
N PHE A 239 -4.14 7.53 -2.48
CA PHE A 239 -4.80 8.79 -2.19
C PHE A 239 -4.44 9.25 -0.79
N GLN A 240 -4.26 10.56 -0.61
CA GLN A 240 -4.16 11.14 0.73
C GLN A 240 -5.53 11.07 1.42
N VAL A 241 -5.58 10.56 2.65
CA VAL A 241 -6.81 10.55 3.44
C VAL A 241 -7.33 11.99 3.59
N GLY A 242 -8.64 12.18 3.40
CA GLY A 242 -9.27 13.49 3.34
C GLY A 242 -9.34 14.14 1.96
N ALA A 243 -8.59 13.63 0.96
CA ALA A 243 -8.58 14.14 -0.42
C ALA A 243 -8.83 13.01 -1.45
N PRO A 244 -10.07 12.50 -1.57
CA PRO A 244 -10.39 11.36 -2.44
C PRO A 244 -10.18 11.61 -3.95
N GLU A 245 -10.08 12.87 -4.36
CA GLU A 245 -9.81 13.32 -5.73
C GLU A 245 -8.31 13.44 -6.05
N ARG A 246 -7.44 13.39 -5.04
CA ARG A 246 -6.00 13.59 -5.19
C ARG A 246 -5.26 12.24 -5.16
N GLU A 247 -5.07 11.68 -6.34
CA GLU A 247 -4.20 10.51 -6.54
C GLU A 247 -2.72 10.92 -6.42
N LEU A 248 -1.89 10.07 -5.83
CA LEU A 248 -0.45 10.31 -5.59
C LEU A 248 0.40 9.17 -6.15
N ALA A 249 1.63 9.47 -6.55
CA ALA A 249 2.63 8.43 -6.79
C ALA A 249 3.16 7.88 -5.46
N LEU A 250 3.49 6.60 -5.40
CA LEU A 250 4.08 6.00 -4.19
C LEU A 250 5.43 6.63 -3.86
N ALA A 251 6.21 7.04 -4.87
CA ALA A 251 7.47 7.73 -4.65
C ALA A 251 7.29 9.05 -3.89
N ASP A 252 6.31 9.87 -4.28
CA ASP A 252 6.03 11.15 -3.63
C ASP A 252 5.60 10.96 -2.17
N MET A 253 4.79 9.93 -1.91
CA MET A 253 4.40 9.56 -0.54
C MET A 253 5.61 9.25 0.33
N LEU A 254 6.60 8.52 -0.20
CA LEU A 254 7.82 8.18 0.52
C LEU A 254 8.74 9.40 0.69
N ASP A 255 8.87 10.26 -0.32
CA ASP A 255 9.69 11.47 -0.22
C ASP A 255 9.15 12.44 0.83
N ASP A 256 7.83 12.60 0.93
CA ASP A 256 7.19 13.39 1.99
C ASP A 256 7.45 12.78 3.38
N LEU A 257 7.37 11.45 3.53
CA LEU A 257 7.70 10.80 4.81
C LEU A 257 9.17 10.99 5.20
N LEU A 258 10.10 10.84 4.26
CA LEU A 258 11.53 11.04 4.54
C LEU A 258 11.86 12.51 4.82
N SER A 259 11.16 13.44 4.17
CA SER A 259 11.26 14.86 4.46
C SER A 259 10.87 15.16 5.91
N LEU A 260 9.77 14.57 6.40
CA LEU A 260 9.35 14.72 7.80
C LEU A 260 10.37 14.13 8.78
N VAL A 261 10.96 12.99 8.44
CA VAL A 261 12.00 12.35 9.27
C VAL A 261 13.22 13.28 9.39
N ALA A 262 13.69 13.85 8.28
CA ALA A 262 14.79 14.82 8.27
C ALA A 262 14.44 16.09 9.08
N GLN A 263 13.23 16.64 8.88
CA GLN A 263 12.76 17.83 9.61
C GLN A 263 12.71 17.64 11.13
N ARG A 264 12.41 16.43 11.60
CA ARG A 264 12.39 16.11 13.04
C ARG A 264 13.76 15.82 13.62
N ASN A 265 14.74 15.54 12.77
CA ASN A 265 16.09 15.15 13.17
C ASN A 265 17.15 15.89 12.32
N PRO A 266 17.09 17.23 12.23
CA PRO A 266 17.89 17.99 11.26
C PRO A 266 19.38 17.94 11.56
N ASP A 267 19.77 17.72 12.81
CA ASP A 267 21.17 17.58 13.22
C ASP A 267 21.78 16.24 12.80
N PHE A 268 20.95 15.27 12.41
CA PHE A 268 21.38 13.91 12.08
C PHE A 268 21.17 13.56 10.61
N TYR A 269 20.14 14.12 9.97
CA TYR A 269 19.73 13.70 8.64
C TYR A 269 19.27 14.86 7.76
N GLU A 270 19.64 14.78 6.49
CA GLU A 270 19.08 15.60 5.42
C GLU A 270 18.52 14.72 4.29
N LEU A 271 17.50 15.22 3.59
CA LEU A 271 16.96 14.57 2.39
C LEU A 271 17.64 15.16 1.15
N ARG A 272 18.36 14.35 0.39
CA ARG A 272 19.02 14.73 -0.85
C ARG A 272 18.70 13.70 -1.95
N ASP A 273 18.17 14.17 -3.08
CA ASP A 273 17.82 13.34 -4.24
C ASP A 273 16.97 12.10 -3.87
N GLY A 274 15.96 12.28 -3.01
CA GLY A 274 15.06 11.21 -2.55
C GLY A 274 15.72 10.19 -1.62
N ARG A 275 16.90 10.49 -1.07
CA ARG A 275 17.65 9.66 -0.12
C ARG A 275 17.91 10.42 1.16
N LEU A 276 17.69 9.74 2.28
CA LEU A 276 18.06 10.23 3.59
C LEU A 276 19.54 9.93 3.83
N ILE A 277 20.33 10.98 4.04
CA ILE A 277 21.77 10.89 4.29
C ILE A 277 22.13 11.55 5.62
N PRO A 278 23.23 11.14 6.28
CA PRO A 278 23.73 11.85 7.45
C PRO A 278 24.04 13.32 7.11
N ALA A 279 23.64 14.24 8.00
CA ALA A 279 23.92 15.66 7.90
C ALA A 279 25.40 15.99 8.18
#